data_AF-A0AA88RY94-F1
#
_entry.id   AF-A0AA88RY94-F1
#
_cell.length_a   1.000
_cell.length_b   1.000
_cell.length_c   1.000
_cell.angle_alpha   90.00
_cell.angle_beta   90.00
_cell.angle_gamma   90.00
#
_symmetry.space_group_name_H-M   'P 1'
#
loop_
_entity.id
_entity.type
_entity.pdbx_description
1 polymer ?
#
loop_
_entity_poly.entity_id
_entity_poly.type
_entity_poly.pdbx_seq_one_letter_code
_entity_poly.pdbx_strand_id
1 'polypeptide(L)'
;MSGSNQQQYLVLIKELELILDSCALELTPVDEVLPNLHLGNVAVAQNRKLLHKLGITHVLNAAHSKQGSIGDQSFYGNTCVYFGIPAEDSDQFDLTQYFRPAADFIHNALKSKGGKVLVHCIMGVSRSATLVLAYLMLRQRLSLRDALRHVIQKRAIYPNRNFLSLLHKLDEQLTLKRRDPPYEPPSVSELQEFLLADRRPTGHVNQVWPNLYIGNEVAARDKGTLHSLGITHIVNAAHRSCNPSSGSYPSVNTGPCFYRDMAVDYYGVEADDAIHFMLSPFFYPTARYIRAALAMGGRVFVHCLMGVSRSATLVLAFLMIIEGLRLQEAVAAVRPHRDICPNPGFLQQLRSLDMSLERERRRRQQAKTLGHLAEEEDTPSLTDLRQILWTNRKPVAPVNQVWPNLFIGDESVARDKTTLSSLGVTHILNAAAGRHRINTGQQFYVDLEVEYYGVEAADHPEFNLQPFFRPAAQFIDSALKKNGKVFVHCAMGVSRSGALVLAYLMICQDLTLVEAITAVRLNRDIGPNSGFLEKLRQLELSLRAQCRQITEEDHPDPS
;
A
#
# COMPACT_ATOMS: atom_id res chain seq x y z
N MET A 1 14.30 -6.34 -32.10
CA MET A 1 13.51 -6.10 -30.85
C MET A 1 12.56 -7.27 -30.50
N SER A 2 12.80 -8.51 -30.96
CA SER A 2 11.86 -9.64 -30.78
C SER A 2 12.26 -10.68 -29.71
N GLY A 3 13.51 -10.70 -29.26
CA GLY A 3 14.00 -11.74 -28.32
C GLY A 3 13.60 -11.55 -26.85
N SER A 4 13.39 -10.31 -26.39
CA SER A 4 13.09 -10.02 -24.97
C SER A 4 11.68 -10.42 -24.56
N ASN A 5 10.68 -10.17 -25.41
CA ASN A 5 9.27 -10.48 -25.11
C ASN A 5 9.00 -11.99 -25.10
N GLN A 6 9.68 -12.76 -25.95
CA GLN A 6 9.50 -14.22 -26.00
C GLN A 6 10.13 -14.90 -24.78
N GLN A 7 11.25 -14.37 -24.27
CA GLN A 7 11.87 -14.86 -23.05
C GLN A 7 11.01 -14.57 -21.81
N GLN A 8 10.46 -13.36 -21.71
CA GLN A 8 9.58 -12.97 -20.60
C GLN A 8 8.27 -13.78 -20.59
N TYR A 9 7.72 -14.07 -21.77
CA TYR A 9 6.58 -14.96 -21.94
C TYR A 9 6.84 -16.38 -21.41
N LEU A 10 8.00 -16.96 -21.76
CA LEU A 10 8.37 -18.31 -21.29
C LEU A 10 8.59 -18.37 -19.78
N VAL A 11 9.15 -17.32 -19.18
CA VAL A 11 9.33 -17.25 -17.72
C VAL A 11 7.97 -17.26 -17.01
N LEU A 12 7.02 -16.47 -17.50
CA LEU A 12 5.71 -16.35 -16.89
C LEU A 12 4.89 -17.66 -16.97
N ILE A 13 4.86 -18.31 -18.14
CA ILE A 13 4.13 -19.58 -18.29
C ILE A 13 4.71 -20.64 -17.35
N LYS A 14 6.03 -20.70 -17.21
CA LYS A 14 6.68 -21.60 -16.25
C LYS A 14 6.24 -21.35 -14.81
N GLU A 15 6.00 -20.09 -14.41
CA GLU A 15 5.48 -19.80 -13.07
C GLU A 15 4.06 -20.34 -12.86
N LEU A 16 3.21 -20.31 -13.89
CA LEU A 16 1.86 -20.88 -13.81
C LEU A 16 1.91 -22.42 -13.80
N GLU A 17 2.81 -23.01 -14.58
CA GLU A 17 3.07 -24.46 -14.57
C GLU A 17 3.53 -24.91 -13.18
N LEU A 18 4.42 -24.18 -12.50
CA LEU A 18 4.83 -24.51 -11.13
C LEU A 18 3.65 -24.53 -10.13
N ILE A 19 2.63 -23.70 -10.33
CA ILE A 19 1.41 -23.75 -9.51
C ILE A 19 0.64 -25.05 -9.81
N LEU A 20 0.48 -25.39 -11.08
CA LEU A 20 -0.21 -26.61 -11.50
C LEU A 20 0.52 -27.88 -11.00
N ASP A 21 1.85 -27.90 -11.12
CA ASP A 21 2.72 -29.00 -10.70
C ASP A 21 2.69 -29.24 -9.18
N SER A 22 2.25 -28.24 -8.39
CA SER A 22 2.06 -28.39 -6.95
C SER A 22 0.80 -29.17 -6.56
N CYS A 23 -0.06 -29.50 -7.52
CA CYS A 23 -1.27 -30.30 -7.29
C CYS A 23 -0.90 -31.76 -6.99
N ALA A 24 -1.22 -32.23 -5.77
CA ALA A 24 -0.98 -33.62 -5.36
C ALA A 24 -2.21 -34.54 -5.54
N LEU A 25 -3.29 -34.05 -6.15
CA LEU A 25 -4.53 -34.80 -6.31
C LEU A 25 -4.46 -35.74 -7.51
N GLU A 26 -5.08 -36.92 -7.39
CA GLU A 26 -5.33 -37.80 -8.53
C GLU A 26 -6.51 -37.28 -9.37
N LEU A 27 -6.47 -37.56 -10.68
CA LEU A 27 -7.53 -37.16 -11.59
C LEU A 27 -8.76 -38.06 -11.44
N THR A 28 -9.82 -37.55 -10.84
CA THR A 28 -11.11 -38.25 -10.76
C THR A 28 -11.99 -37.94 -11.98
N PRO A 29 -13.08 -38.70 -12.22
CA PRO A 29 -14.00 -38.40 -13.31
C PRO A 29 -14.75 -37.06 -13.20
N VAL A 30 -15.05 -36.61 -11.98
CA VAL A 30 -15.73 -35.33 -11.68
C VAL A 30 -15.48 -34.94 -10.23
N ASP A 31 -15.22 -33.66 -10.00
CA ASP A 31 -15.13 -33.07 -8.66
C ASP A 31 -15.97 -31.78 -8.57
N GLU A 32 -16.49 -31.50 -7.38
CA GLU A 32 -17.06 -30.21 -7.07
C GLU A 32 -15.94 -29.22 -6.71
N VAL A 33 -15.71 -28.24 -7.60
CA VAL A 33 -14.62 -27.27 -7.46
C VAL A 33 -15.05 -25.97 -6.76
N LEU A 34 -16.36 -25.75 -6.71
CA LEU A 34 -17.04 -24.68 -5.96
C LEU A 34 -18.44 -25.18 -5.60
N PRO A 35 -19.12 -24.64 -4.57
CA PRO A 35 -20.49 -25.03 -4.25
C PRO A 35 -21.40 -24.99 -5.49
N ASN A 36 -21.97 -26.15 -5.82
CA ASN A 36 -22.82 -26.41 -6.98
C ASN A 36 -22.15 -26.28 -8.37
N LEU A 37 -20.83 -26.16 -8.45
CA LEU A 37 -20.07 -26.12 -9.70
C LEU A 37 -19.11 -27.30 -9.79
N HIS A 38 -19.39 -28.20 -10.72
CA HIS A 38 -18.66 -29.44 -10.93
C HIS A 38 -17.79 -29.33 -12.19
N LEU A 39 -16.58 -29.86 -12.11
CA LEU A 39 -15.64 -29.96 -13.22
C LEU A 39 -15.36 -31.44 -13.49
N GLY A 40 -15.59 -31.90 -14.72
CA GLY A 40 -15.52 -33.33 -15.02
C GLY A 40 -15.18 -33.67 -16.47
N ASN A 41 -15.21 -34.97 -16.75
CA ASN A 41 -14.88 -35.54 -18.04
C ASN A 41 -16.13 -35.93 -18.85
N VAL A 42 -15.90 -36.41 -20.08
CA VAL A 42 -16.97 -36.76 -21.01
C VAL A 42 -17.79 -37.98 -20.56
N ALA A 43 -17.17 -38.93 -19.85
CA ALA A 43 -17.84 -40.13 -19.36
C ALA A 43 -18.92 -39.77 -18.31
N VAL A 44 -18.64 -38.79 -17.46
CA VAL A 44 -19.62 -38.25 -16.51
C VAL A 44 -20.75 -37.53 -17.23
N ALA A 45 -20.43 -36.66 -18.20
CA ALA A 45 -21.41 -35.90 -18.95
C ALA A 45 -22.39 -36.79 -19.74
N GLN A 46 -21.91 -37.90 -20.28
CA GLN A 46 -22.76 -38.85 -21.02
C GLN A 46 -23.54 -39.82 -20.12
N ASN A 47 -23.25 -39.86 -18.82
CA ASN A 47 -23.96 -40.71 -17.86
C ASN A 47 -25.14 -39.96 -17.24
N ARG A 48 -26.28 -39.95 -17.96
CA ARG A 48 -27.52 -39.27 -17.52
C ARG A 48 -28.01 -39.71 -16.13
N LYS A 49 -27.83 -40.99 -15.77
CA LYS A 49 -28.19 -41.50 -14.43
C LYS A 49 -27.33 -40.87 -13.34
N LEU A 50 -26.03 -40.73 -13.60
CA LEU A 50 -25.10 -40.06 -12.68
C LEU A 50 -25.40 -38.56 -12.58
N LEU A 51 -25.65 -37.88 -13.71
CA LEU A 51 -26.03 -36.46 -13.69
C LEU A 51 -27.29 -36.21 -12.85
N HIS A 52 -28.31 -37.05 -13.02
CA HIS A 52 -29.52 -36.99 -12.20
C HIS A 52 -29.22 -37.24 -10.72
N LYS A 53 -28.37 -38.23 -10.39
CA LYS A 53 -27.96 -38.52 -9.01
C LYS A 53 -27.19 -37.36 -8.36
N LEU A 54 -26.35 -36.67 -9.13
CA LEU A 54 -25.61 -35.49 -8.66
C LEU A 54 -26.49 -34.22 -8.58
N GLY A 55 -27.69 -34.27 -9.17
CA GLY A 55 -28.61 -33.13 -9.26
C GLY A 55 -28.14 -32.05 -10.25
N ILE A 56 -27.39 -32.42 -11.29
CA ILE A 56 -26.92 -31.47 -12.31
C ILE A 56 -28.12 -30.95 -13.11
N THR A 57 -28.26 -29.63 -13.16
CA THR A 57 -29.33 -28.95 -13.92
C THR A 57 -28.82 -28.20 -15.15
N HIS A 58 -27.50 -27.97 -15.24
CA HIS A 58 -26.89 -27.26 -16.35
C HIS A 58 -25.60 -27.97 -16.79
N VAL A 59 -25.38 -28.12 -18.09
CA VAL A 59 -24.19 -28.77 -18.65
C VAL A 59 -23.51 -27.81 -19.63
N LEU A 60 -22.28 -27.40 -19.31
CA LEU A 60 -21.38 -26.68 -20.21
C LEU A 60 -20.37 -27.68 -20.79
N ASN A 61 -20.44 -27.92 -22.09
CA ASN A 61 -19.52 -28.81 -22.81
C ASN A 61 -18.48 -27.99 -23.57
N ALA A 62 -17.25 -27.97 -23.08
CA ALA A 62 -16.12 -27.28 -23.70
C ALA A 62 -15.46 -28.06 -24.85
N ALA A 63 -16.05 -29.19 -25.27
CA ALA A 63 -15.59 -30.04 -26.36
C ALA A 63 -16.76 -30.46 -27.27
N HIS A 64 -17.75 -29.59 -27.47
CA HIS A 64 -18.93 -29.90 -28.29
C HIS A 64 -18.52 -30.29 -29.71
N SER A 65 -19.19 -31.30 -30.27
CA SER A 65 -18.93 -31.84 -31.62
C SER A 65 -17.51 -32.39 -31.83
N LYS A 66 -16.72 -32.61 -30.78
CA LYS A 66 -15.44 -33.32 -30.87
C LYS A 66 -15.67 -34.82 -30.75
N GLN A 67 -14.78 -35.61 -31.34
CA GLN A 67 -14.90 -37.07 -31.34
C GLN A 67 -15.04 -37.61 -29.92
N GLY A 68 -16.04 -38.46 -29.70
CA GLY A 68 -16.36 -39.02 -28.38
C GLY A 68 -17.10 -38.07 -27.43
N SER A 69 -17.29 -36.79 -27.77
CA SER A 69 -18.04 -35.79 -26.99
C SER A 69 -19.44 -35.59 -27.55
N ILE A 70 -20.31 -36.53 -27.22
CA ILE A 70 -21.73 -36.50 -27.56
C ILE A 70 -22.47 -35.65 -26.53
N GLY A 71 -23.34 -34.75 -27.00
CA GLY A 71 -24.25 -33.98 -26.16
C GLY A 71 -24.78 -32.74 -26.87
N ASP A 72 -26.08 -32.52 -26.73
CA ASP A 72 -26.85 -31.35 -27.17
C ASP A 72 -28.12 -31.25 -26.33
N GLN A 73 -28.98 -30.26 -26.58
CA GLN A 73 -30.24 -30.12 -25.84
C GLN A 73 -31.16 -31.34 -26.04
N SER A 74 -31.10 -32.03 -27.19
CA SER A 74 -31.92 -33.23 -27.45
C SER A 74 -31.47 -34.42 -26.61
N PHE A 75 -30.15 -34.60 -26.42
CA PHE A 75 -29.55 -35.65 -25.60
C PHE A 75 -29.92 -35.52 -24.12
N TYR A 76 -29.89 -34.29 -23.58
CA TYR A 76 -30.24 -34.03 -22.19
C TYR A 76 -31.75 -33.86 -21.98
N GLY A 77 -32.52 -33.53 -23.02
CA GLY A 77 -33.96 -33.27 -22.91
C GLY A 77 -34.24 -32.12 -21.94
N ASN A 78 -35.33 -32.23 -21.17
CA ASN A 78 -35.72 -31.19 -20.21
C ASN A 78 -35.01 -31.30 -18.85
N THR A 79 -34.09 -32.26 -18.67
CA THR A 79 -33.43 -32.46 -17.36
C THR A 79 -32.27 -31.51 -17.13
N CYS A 80 -31.61 -31.06 -18.20
CA CYS A 80 -30.50 -30.11 -18.10
C CYS A 80 -30.58 -29.05 -19.19
N VAL A 81 -30.21 -27.81 -18.86
CA VAL A 81 -29.94 -26.77 -19.86
C VAL A 81 -28.54 -26.99 -20.42
N TYR A 82 -28.42 -27.03 -21.75
CA TYR A 82 -27.15 -27.34 -22.42
C TYR A 82 -26.49 -26.10 -23.04
N PHE A 83 -25.18 -25.97 -22.86
CA PHE A 83 -24.35 -25.00 -23.57
C PHE A 83 -23.09 -25.65 -24.13
N GLY A 84 -23.02 -25.78 -25.46
CA GLY A 84 -21.92 -26.41 -26.18
C GLY A 84 -20.96 -25.41 -26.78
N ILE A 85 -19.67 -25.59 -26.52
CA ILE A 85 -18.57 -24.82 -27.11
C ILE A 85 -17.68 -25.78 -27.92
N PRO A 86 -17.53 -25.59 -29.24
CA PRO A 86 -16.78 -26.50 -30.10
C PRO A 86 -15.26 -26.26 -30.06
N ALA A 87 -14.67 -26.21 -28.85
CA ALA A 87 -13.26 -25.86 -28.68
C ALA A 87 -12.29 -27.01 -28.97
N GLU A 88 -11.18 -26.67 -29.61
CA GLU A 88 -10.03 -27.55 -29.82
C GLU A 88 -9.04 -27.43 -28.66
N ASP A 89 -8.44 -28.54 -28.25
CA ASP A 89 -7.40 -28.56 -27.22
C ASP A 89 -6.02 -28.40 -27.87
N SER A 90 -5.82 -27.27 -28.54
CA SER A 90 -4.59 -27.00 -29.28
C SER A 90 -3.89 -25.74 -28.80
N ASP A 91 -2.63 -25.62 -29.19
CA ASP A 91 -1.78 -24.48 -28.96
C ASP A 91 -2.15 -23.25 -29.82
N GLN A 92 -3.16 -23.38 -30.69
CA GLN A 92 -3.59 -22.32 -31.62
C GLN A 92 -5.04 -21.88 -31.43
N PHE A 93 -5.86 -22.65 -30.71
CA PHE A 93 -7.28 -22.33 -30.57
C PHE A 93 -7.51 -21.10 -29.67
N ASP A 94 -8.23 -20.10 -30.17
CA ASP A 94 -8.58 -18.92 -29.37
C ASP A 94 -9.88 -19.16 -28.57
N LEU A 95 -9.71 -19.42 -27.28
CA LEU A 95 -10.81 -19.63 -26.33
C LEU A 95 -11.38 -18.31 -25.76
N THR A 96 -10.75 -17.16 -26.01
CA THR A 96 -11.11 -15.88 -25.36
C THR A 96 -12.53 -15.43 -25.67
N GLN A 97 -12.99 -15.67 -26.90
CA GLN A 97 -14.36 -15.38 -27.34
C GLN A 97 -15.43 -16.09 -26.49
N TYR A 98 -15.07 -17.20 -25.84
CA TYR A 98 -15.98 -17.99 -25.01
C TYR A 98 -15.88 -17.70 -23.51
N PHE A 99 -14.89 -16.93 -23.05
CA PHE A 99 -14.70 -16.67 -21.62
C PHE A 99 -15.92 -16.00 -20.98
N ARG A 100 -16.45 -14.94 -21.60
CA ARG A 100 -17.64 -14.24 -21.09
C ARG A 100 -18.92 -15.08 -21.22
N PRO A 101 -19.27 -15.62 -22.41
CA PRO A 101 -20.46 -16.47 -22.54
C PRO A 101 -20.47 -17.66 -21.57
N ALA A 102 -19.33 -18.35 -21.40
CA ALA A 102 -19.21 -19.45 -20.44
C ALA A 102 -19.37 -19.00 -19.00
N ALA A 103 -18.71 -17.89 -18.62
CA ALA A 103 -18.83 -17.33 -17.29
C ALA A 103 -20.26 -16.88 -16.97
N ASP A 104 -20.98 -16.31 -17.93
CA ASP A 104 -22.38 -15.92 -17.78
C ASP A 104 -23.32 -17.11 -17.64
N PHE A 105 -23.12 -18.16 -18.45
CA PHE A 105 -23.87 -19.41 -18.32
C PHE A 105 -23.69 -20.01 -16.92
N ILE A 106 -22.45 -20.14 -16.44
CA ILE A 106 -22.15 -20.67 -15.10
C ILE A 106 -22.78 -19.77 -14.03
N HIS A 107 -22.59 -18.45 -14.11
CA HIS A 107 -23.07 -17.51 -13.11
C HIS A 107 -24.59 -17.48 -12.97
N ASN A 108 -25.29 -17.43 -14.11
CA ASN A 108 -26.75 -17.38 -14.12
C ASN A 108 -27.36 -18.69 -13.60
N ALA A 109 -26.75 -19.83 -13.97
CA ALA A 109 -27.16 -21.12 -13.46
C ALA A 109 -26.97 -21.20 -11.94
N LEU A 110 -25.80 -20.83 -11.40
CA LEU A 110 -25.54 -20.87 -9.95
C LEU A 110 -26.41 -19.88 -9.14
N LYS A 111 -26.88 -18.79 -9.74
CA LYS A 111 -27.85 -17.88 -9.13
C LYS A 111 -29.28 -18.44 -9.08
N SER A 112 -29.61 -19.38 -9.96
CA SER A 112 -30.94 -19.98 -9.97
C SER A 112 -31.13 -20.91 -8.77
N LYS A 113 -32.33 -20.92 -8.19
CA LYS A 113 -32.64 -21.76 -7.02
C LYS A 113 -32.46 -23.24 -7.38
N GLY A 114 -31.52 -23.92 -6.71
CA GLY A 114 -31.19 -25.32 -6.99
C GLY A 114 -30.35 -25.53 -8.26
N GLY A 115 -29.80 -24.47 -8.83
CA GLY A 115 -28.91 -24.55 -9.98
C GLY A 115 -27.60 -25.26 -9.64
N LYS A 116 -27.25 -26.29 -10.42
CA LYS A 116 -25.99 -27.02 -10.30
C LYS A 116 -25.43 -27.29 -11.68
N VAL A 117 -24.17 -26.89 -11.88
CA VAL A 117 -23.52 -26.84 -13.19
C VAL A 117 -22.45 -27.91 -13.27
N LEU A 118 -22.44 -28.67 -14.36
CA LEU A 118 -21.28 -29.46 -14.79
C LEU A 118 -20.59 -28.76 -15.95
N VAL A 119 -19.32 -28.40 -15.77
CA VAL A 119 -18.43 -27.96 -16.84
C VAL A 119 -17.52 -29.12 -17.21
N HIS A 120 -17.53 -29.56 -18.47
CA HIS A 120 -16.72 -30.71 -18.88
C HIS A 120 -16.04 -30.52 -20.23
N CYS A 121 -14.99 -31.30 -20.47
CA CYS A 121 -14.43 -31.52 -21.80
C CYS A 121 -14.22 -33.02 -22.01
N ILE A 122 -13.22 -33.44 -22.79
CA ILE A 122 -12.90 -34.86 -22.95
C ILE A 122 -12.39 -35.46 -21.63
N MET A 123 -11.27 -34.94 -21.11
CA MET A 123 -10.64 -35.43 -19.87
C MET A 123 -11.02 -34.64 -18.62
N GLY A 124 -11.61 -33.44 -18.78
CA GLY A 124 -11.89 -32.55 -17.65
C GLY A 124 -10.65 -31.86 -17.07
N VAL A 125 -9.58 -31.72 -17.87
CA VAL A 125 -8.24 -31.26 -17.44
C VAL A 125 -7.86 -29.90 -18.02
N SER A 126 -8.07 -29.68 -19.32
CA SER A 126 -7.61 -28.48 -20.04
C SER A 126 -8.76 -27.53 -20.39
N ARG A 127 -9.46 -27.70 -21.53
CA ARG A 127 -10.54 -26.80 -22.00
C ARG A 127 -11.57 -26.40 -20.95
N SER A 128 -12.14 -27.37 -20.24
CA SER A 128 -13.16 -27.11 -19.21
C SER A 128 -12.59 -26.40 -18.00
N ALA A 129 -11.37 -26.75 -17.57
CA ALA A 129 -10.68 -26.07 -16.50
C ALA A 129 -10.41 -24.60 -16.86
N THR A 130 -9.98 -24.32 -18.10
CA THR A 130 -9.78 -22.95 -18.59
C THR A 130 -11.05 -22.11 -18.47
N LEU A 131 -12.22 -22.65 -18.82
CA LEU A 131 -13.49 -21.92 -18.70
C LEU A 131 -13.91 -21.70 -17.25
N VAL A 132 -13.66 -22.66 -16.35
CA VAL A 132 -13.88 -22.49 -14.90
C VAL A 132 -12.96 -21.39 -14.34
N LEU A 133 -11.67 -21.41 -14.69
CA LEU A 133 -10.72 -20.37 -14.28
C LEU A 133 -11.14 -18.98 -14.78
N ALA A 134 -11.57 -18.86 -16.04
CA ALA A 134 -12.09 -17.62 -16.58
C ALA A 134 -13.34 -17.12 -15.84
N TYR A 135 -14.25 -18.03 -15.45
CA TYR A 135 -15.41 -17.70 -14.62
C TYR A 135 -15.00 -17.14 -13.25
N LEU A 136 -14.05 -17.78 -12.57
CA LEU A 136 -13.52 -17.30 -11.28
C LEU A 136 -12.94 -15.88 -11.41
N MET A 137 -12.18 -15.61 -12.48
CA MET A 137 -11.60 -14.29 -12.71
C MET A 137 -12.65 -13.23 -13.04
N LEU A 138 -13.66 -13.56 -13.84
CA LEU A 138 -14.67 -12.64 -14.37
C LEU A 138 -15.84 -12.37 -13.40
N ARG A 139 -16.22 -13.34 -12.57
CA ARG A 139 -17.42 -13.28 -11.72
C ARG A 139 -17.09 -13.31 -10.23
N GLN A 140 -16.01 -13.99 -9.82
CA GLN A 140 -15.52 -14.03 -8.44
C GLN A 140 -14.34 -13.08 -8.18
N ARG A 141 -13.90 -12.33 -9.19
CA ARG A 141 -12.81 -11.35 -9.12
C ARG A 141 -11.47 -11.92 -8.62
N LEU A 142 -11.22 -13.22 -8.78
CA LEU A 142 -9.89 -13.77 -8.48
C LEU A 142 -8.84 -13.30 -9.50
N SER A 143 -7.58 -13.27 -9.10
CA SER A 143 -6.45 -13.22 -10.05
C SER A 143 -6.29 -14.60 -10.71
N LEU A 144 -5.57 -14.69 -11.83
CA LEU A 144 -5.30 -15.99 -12.46
C LEU A 144 -4.59 -16.96 -11.49
N ARG A 145 -3.61 -16.47 -10.72
CA ARG A 145 -2.87 -17.31 -9.78
C ARG A 145 -3.76 -17.83 -8.66
N ASP A 146 -4.66 -16.99 -8.15
CA ASP A 146 -5.58 -17.40 -7.07
C ASP A 146 -6.66 -18.36 -7.60
N ALA A 147 -7.16 -18.13 -8.81
CA ALA A 147 -8.06 -19.06 -9.48
C ALA A 147 -7.42 -20.43 -9.68
N LEU A 148 -6.15 -20.48 -10.13
CA LEU A 148 -5.40 -21.73 -10.26
C LEU A 148 -5.28 -22.45 -8.92
N ARG A 149 -4.79 -21.76 -7.88
CA ARG A 149 -4.63 -22.34 -6.53
C ARG A 149 -5.94 -22.86 -5.96
N HIS A 150 -7.04 -22.14 -6.18
CA HIS A 150 -8.35 -22.54 -5.71
C HIS A 150 -8.80 -23.86 -6.35
N VAL A 151 -8.66 -24.01 -7.67
CA VAL A 151 -9.12 -25.21 -8.38
C VAL A 151 -8.22 -26.42 -8.09
N ILE A 152 -6.90 -26.26 -8.03
CA ILE A 152 -5.96 -27.39 -7.78
C ILE A 152 -6.08 -27.98 -6.37
N GLN A 153 -6.69 -27.26 -5.41
CA GLN A 153 -7.03 -27.81 -4.10
C GLN A 153 -8.22 -28.79 -4.15
N LYS A 154 -8.99 -28.80 -5.24
CA LYS A 154 -10.20 -29.60 -5.40
C LYS A 154 -10.12 -30.61 -6.55
N ARG A 155 -9.35 -30.31 -7.60
CA ARG A 155 -9.23 -31.16 -8.79
C ARG A 155 -7.89 -30.95 -9.52
N ALA A 156 -7.29 -32.05 -9.97
CA ALA A 156 -6.16 -32.00 -10.90
C ALA A 156 -6.58 -31.41 -12.25
N ILE A 157 -5.98 -30.26 -12.61
CA ILE A 157 -6.18 -29.56 -13.88
C ILE A 157 -4.85 -29.25 -14.53
N TYR A 158 -4.83 -29.14 -15.86
CA TYR A 158 -3.64 -28.75 -16.60
C TYR A 158 -4.04 -28.11 -17.94
N PRO A 159 -4.50 -26.84 -17.94
CA PRO A 159 -4.69 -26.08 -19.17
C PRO A 159 -3.42 -26.08 -20.02
N ASN A 160 -3.57 -26.24 -21.34
CA ASN A 160 -2.42 -26.13 -22.23
C ASN A 160 -1.79 -24.72 -22.19
N ARG A 161 -0.54 -24.60 -22.65
CA ARG A 161 0.23 -23.34 -22.58
C ARG A 161 -0.44 -22.16 -23.29
N ASN A 162 -1.11 -22.41 -24.41
CA ASN A 162 -1.86 -21.38 -25.12
C ASN A 162 -3.02 -20.87 -24.25
N PHE A 163 -3.79 -21.75 -23.63
CA PHE A 163 -4.86 -21.36 -22.72
C PHE A 163 -4.38 -20.63 -21.47
N LEU A 164 -3.25 -21.03 -20.89
CA LEU A 164 -2.61 -20.27 -19.80
C LEU A 164 -2.23 -18.84 -20.25
N SER A 165 -1.74 -18.68 -21.47
CA SER A 165 -1.47 -17.37 -22.08
C SER A 165 -2.74 -16.53 -22.26
N LEU A 166 -3.83 -17.13 -22.78
CA LEU A 166 -5.10 -16.44 -22.94
C LEU A 166 -5.69 -15.99 -21.58
N LEU A 167 -5.61 -16.84 -20.56
CA LEU A 167 -5.99 -16.49 -19.20
C LEU A 167 -5.11 -15.38 -18.62
N HIS A 168 -3.81 -15.41 -18.88
CA HIS A 168 -2.93 -14.34 -18.41
C HIS A 168 -3.28 -12.99 -19.02
N LYS A 169 -3.50 -12.95 -20.35
CA LYS A 169 -3.98 -11.74 -21.03
C LYS A 169 -5.29 -11.23 -20.43
N LEU A 170 -6.21 -12.13 -20.06
CA LEU A 170 -7.43 -11.75 -19.35
C LEU A 170 -7.11 -11.14 -17.97
N ASP A 171 -6.18 -11.73 -17.22
CA ASP A 171 -5.75 -11.23 -15.89
C ASP A 171 -5.15 -9.82 -15.97
N GLU A 172 -4.32 -9.55 -16.98
CA GLU A 172 -3.76 -8.22 -17.26
C GLU A 172 -4.87 -7.20 -17.54
N GLN A 173 -5.81 -7.55 -18.43
CA GLN A 173 -6.95 -6.69 -18.77
C GLN A 173 -7.84 -6.41 -17.55
N LEU A 174 -8.10 -7.42 -16.73
CA LEU A 174 -8.90 -7.27 -15.52
C LEU A 174 -8.14 -6.46 -14.46
N THR A 175 -6.84 -6.65 -14.31
CA THR A 175 -6.00 -5.87 -13.40
C THR A 175 -5.99 -4.40 -13.78
N LEU A 176 -5.89 -4.08 -15.07
CA LEU A 176 -5.97 -2.70 -15.56
C LEU A 176 -7.34 -2.09 -15.31
N LYS A 177 -8.43 -2.84 -15.53
CA LYS A 177 -9.80 -2.36 -15.28
C LYS A 177 -10.18 -2.27 -13.80
N ARG A 178 -9.51 -3.02 -12.91
CA ARG A 178 -9.69 -2.96 -11.45
C ARG A 178 -8.93 -1.80 -10.80
N ARG A 179 -7.98 -1.20 -11.50
CA ARG A 179 -7.34 0.03 -11.03
C ARG A 179 -8.30 1.17 -11.31
N ASP A 180 -8.75 1.87 -10.26
CA ASP A 180 -9.27 3.22 -10.43
C ASP A 180 -8.25 4.02 -11.26
N PRO A 181 -8.71 4.95 -12.13
CA PRO A 181 -7.77 5.85 -12.79
C PRO A 181 -6.86 6.45 -11.72
N PRO A 182 -5.55 6.55 -11.97
CA PRO A 182 -4.64 7.08 -10.97
C PRO A 182 -5.16 8.46 -10.55
N TYR A 183 -5.52 8.62 -9.27
CA TYR A 183 -5.71 9.95 -8.69
C TYR A 183 -4.54 10.82 -9.11
N GLU A 184 -4.88 11.94 -9.75
CA GLU A 184 -3.96 12.97 -10.17
C GLU A 184 -4.50 14.29 -9.59
N PRO A 185 -3.70 15.03 -8.80
CA PRO A 185 -4.14 16.29 -8.24
C PRO A 185 -4.30 17.32 -9.36
N PRO A 186 -5.26 18.26 -9.20
CA PRO A 186 -5.48 19.33 -10.18
C PRO A 186 -4.16 20.02 -10.55
N SER A 187 -4.00 20.37 -11.82
CA SER A 187 -2.84 21.10 -12.33
C SER A 187 -2.62 22.41 -11.60
N VAL A 188 -1.41 22.96 -11.68
CA VAL A 188 -1.11 24.27 -11.07
C VAL A 188 -2.05 25.34 -11.64
N SER A 189 -2.33 25.31 -12.95
CA SER A 189 -3.27 26.21 -13.61
C SER A 189 -4.69 26.07 -13.07
N GLU A 190 -5.22 24.85 -12.95
CA GLU A 190 -6.56 24.62 -12.38
C GLU A 190 -6.66 25.08 -10.92
N LEU A 191 -5.62 24.83 -10.10
CA LEU A 191 -5.56 25.32 -8.73
C LEU A 191 -5.52 26.86 -8.68
N GLN A 192 -4.73 27.49 -9.55
CA GLN A 192 -4.66 28.95 -9.64
C GLN A 192 -6.00 29.54 -10.06
N GLU A 193 -6.63 29.02 -11.12
CA GLU A 193 -7.95 29.44 -11.56
C GLU A 193 -8.97 29.30 -10.44
N PHE A 194 -8.96 28.15 -9.75
CA PHE A 194 -9.85 27.91 -8.62
C PHE A 194 -9.63 28.91 -7.48
N LEU A 195 -8.38 29.17 -7.08
CA LEU A 195 -8.06 30.10 -6.00
C LEU A 195 -8.31 31.57 -6.36
N LEU A 196 -8.18 31.93 -7.65
CA LEU A 196 -8.44 33.27 -8.15
C LEU A 196 -9.93 33.54 -8.40
N ALA A 197 -10.75 32.50 -8.55
CA ALA A 197 -12.19 32.64 -8.59
C ALA A 197 -12.73 33.17 -7.24
N ASP A 198 -13.75 34.02 -7.26
CA ASP A 198 -14.52 34.44 -6.08
C ASP A 198 -13.71 34.92 -4.87
N ARG A 199 -12.61 35.66 -5.09
CA ARG A 199 -11.79 36.21 -4.01
C ARG A 199 -12.59 37.19 -3.17
N ARG A 200 -12.50 37.03 -1.85
CA ARG A 200 -13.18 37.89 -0.86
C ARG A 200 -12.15 38.60 0.00
N PRO A 201 -12.36 39.87 0.39
CA PRO A 201 -11.52 40.52 1.37
C PRO A 201 -11.45 39.71 2.66
N THR A 202 -10.25 39.53 3.21
CA THR A 202 -10.04 38.84 4.49
C THR A 202 -9.57 39.83 5.54
N GLY A 203 -9.94 39.54 6.79
CA GLY A 203 -9.42 40.27 7.94
C GLY A 203 -7.95 39.97 8.20
N HIS A 204 -7.41 40.59 9.26
CA HIS A 204 -6.01 40.44 9.64
C HIS A 204 -5.67 39.02 10.13
N VAL A 205 -6.65 38.30 10.67
CA VAL A 205 -6.53 36.93 11.16
C VAL A 205 -7.87 36.21 11.02
N ASN A 206 -7.85 34.94 10.62
CA ASN A 206 -9.02 34.08 10.52
C ASN A 206 -8.68 32.71 11.09
N GLN A 207 -9.60 32.13 11.86
CA GLN A 207 -9.54 30.71 12.17
C GLN A 207 -9.91 29.93 10.91
N VAL A 208 -9.03 29.05 10.45
CA VAL A 208 -9.22 28.29 9.20
C VAL A 208 -9.40 26.79 9.44
N TRP A 209 -9.11 26.33 10.66
CA TRP A 209 -9.29 24.96 11.14
C TRP A 209 -9.40 25.01 12.68
N PRO A 210 -9.96 23.98 13.37
CA PRO A 210 -10.04 23.98 14.83
C PRO A 210 -8.72 24.39 15.51
N ASN A 211 -8.76 25.48 16.29
CA ASN A 211 -7.63 26.09 17.00
C ASN A 211 -6.43 26.52 16.12
N LEU A 212 -6.58 26.62 14.79
CA LEU A 212 -5.53 27.01 13.85
C LEU A 212 -5.96 28.24 13.04
N TYR A 213 -5.11 29.26 13.08
CA TYR A 213 -5.38 30.58 12.54
C TYR A 213 -4.34 30.96 11.50
N ILE A 214 -4.79 31.63 10.43
CA ILE A 214 -3.89 32.29 9.46
C ILE A 214 -4.08 33.80 9.55
N GLY A 215 -2.98 34.55 9.55
CA GLY A 215 -3.05 36.01 9.47
C GLY A 215 -1.86 36.70 8.80
N ASN A 216 -1.93 38.02 8.81
CA ASN A 216 -0.93 38.92 8.20
C ASN A 216 -0.06 39.60 9.26
N GLU A 217 0.85 40.47 8.82
CA GLU A 217 1.78 41.14 9.72
C GLU A 217 1.12 42.09 10.73
N VAL A 218 -0.06 42.63 10.40
CA VAL A 218 -0.80 43.52 11.30
C VAL A 218 -1.30 42.72 12.50
N ALA A 219 -1.91 41.55 12.26
CA ALA A 219 -2.29 40.65 13.35
C ALA A 219 -1.08 40.14 14.14
N ALA A 220 0.05 39.87 13.48
CA ALA A 220 1.27 39.45 14.17
C ALA A 220 1.83 40.52 15.12
N ARG A 221 1.67 41.81 14.78
CA ARG A 221 2.14 42.90 15.64
C ARG A 221 1.13 43.30 16.73
N ASP A 222 -0.12 42.84 16.62
CA ASP A 222 -1.18 43.13 17.58
C ASP A 222 -1.27 42.05 18.68
N LYS A 223 -0.42 42.21 19.70
CA LYS A 223 -0.40 41.33 20.88
C LYS A 223 -1.74 41.27 21.62
N GLY A 224 -2.52 42.36 21.60
CA GLY A 224 -3.82 42.43 22.25
C GLY A 224 -4.82 41.49 21.58
N THR A 225 -4.88 41.52 20.25
CA THR A 225 -5.69 40.59 19.46
C THR A 225 -5.22 39.14 19.61
N LEU A 226 -3.91 38.88 19.57
CA LEU A 226 -3.39 37.51 19.77
C LEU A 226 -3.71 36.98 21.17
N HIS A 227 -3.61 37.81 22.20
CA HIS A 227 -3.96 37.46 23.57
C HIS A 227 -5.47 37.22 23.73
N SER A 228 -6.34 38.04 23.13
CA SER A 228 -7.80 37.87 23.21
C SER A 228 -8.28 36.60 22.49
N LEU A 229 -7.62 36.23 21.40
CA LEU A 229 -7.82 34.95 20.71
C LEU A 229 -7.25 33.76 21.49
N GLY A 230 -6.47 34.02 22.55
CA GLY A 230 -5.83 33.01 23.37
C GLY A 230 -4.77 32.21 22.61
N ILE A 231 -4.04 32.86 21.70
CA ILE A 231 -2.93 32.25 20.96
C ILE A 231 -1.83 31.86 21.92
N THR A 232 -1.31 30.65 21.72
CA THR A 232 -0.26 30.02 22.57
C THR A 232 0.97 29.63 21.77
N HIS A 233 0.84 29.47 20.45
CA HIS A 233 1.92 29.06 19.57
C HIS A 233 1.90 29.92 18.30
N ILE A 234 3.07 30.36 17.85
CA ILE A 234 3.21 31.24 16.68
C ILE A 234 4.15 30.59 15.67
N VAL A 235 3.69 30.51 14.41
CA VAL A 235 4.52 30.15 13.26
C VAL A 235 4.68 31.38 12.37
N ASN A 236 5.89 31.91 12.29
CA ASN A 236 6.22 33.04 11.41
C ASN A 236 6.86 32.52 10.12
N ALA A 237 6.04 32.42 9.06
CA ALA A 237 6.46 32.00 7.73
C ALA A 237 7.14 33.12 6.91
N ALA A 238 7.48 34.23 7.55
CA ALA A 238 8.26 35.34 7.00
C ALA A 238 9.37 35.75 7.98
N HIS A 239 9.95 34.77 8.69
CA HIS A 239 11.00 35.01 9.68
C HIS A 239 12.31 35.40 8.98
N ARG A 240 13.12 36.19 9.69
CA ARG A 240 14.49 36.52 9.29
C ARG A 240 15.41 36.33 10.48
N SER A 241 16.41 35.47 10.33
CA SER A 241 17.51 35.36 11.28
C SER A 241 18.49 36.53 11.13
N CYS A 242 19.21 36.84 12.20
CA CYS A 242 20.21 37.90 12.27
C CYS A 242 21.47 37.64 11.40
N ASN A 243 21.44 36.62 10.54
CA ASN A 243 22.58 36.17 9.76
C ASN A 243 22.81 37.11 8.55
N PRO A 244 24.00 37.73 8.38
CA PRO A 244 24.27 38.69 7.30
C PRO A 244 24.12 38.12 5.88
N SER A 245 24.17 36.79 5.74
CA SER A 245 24.02 36.06 4.47
C SER A 245 22.57 35.87 4.03
N SER A 246 21.59 36.23 4.87
CA SER A 246 20.17 36.12 4.54
C SER A 246 19.75 37.22 3.56
N GLY A 247 19.34 36.81 2.35
CA GLY A 247 18.94 37.70 1.27
C GLY A 247 17.93 38.78 1.68
N SER A 248 17.90 39.87 0.92
CA SER A 248 17.03 41.03 1.17
C SER A 248 15.60 40.80 0.70
N TYR A 249 14.86 39.88 1.32
CA TYR A 249 13.44 39.65 1.04
C TYR A 249 12.51 40.15 2.17
N PRO A 250 11.23 40.48 1.86
CA PRO A 250 10.28 40.99 2.85
C PRO A 250 10.02 40.00 4.00
N SER A 251 10.31 40.44 5.22
CA SER A 251 10.20 39.67 6.46
C SER A 251 9.33 40.39 7.50
N VAL A 252 8.75 39.62 8.44
CA VAL A 252 7.95 40.15 9.55
C VAL A 252 8.76 39.99 10.83
N ASN A 253 9.27 41.10 11.36
CA ASN A 253 10.13 41.13 12.54
C ASN A 253 9.32 40.99 13.84
N THR A 254 8.83 39.79 14.10
CA THR A 254 8.11 39.41 15.33
C THR A 254 8.76 38.17 15.95
N GLY A 255 10.07 38.22 16.20
CA GLY A 255 10.80 37.10 16.80
C GLY A 255 10.48 36.87 18.30
N PRO A 256 11.15 35.91 18.96
CA PRO A 256 10.95 35.64 20.40
C PRO A 256 11.09 36.87 21.29
N CYS A 257 12.03 37.78 20.97
CA CYS A 257 12.20 39.04 21.70
C CYS A 257 10.98 39.97 21.61
N PHE A 258 10.27 39.96 20.47
CA PHE A 258 9.06 40.75 20.30
C PHE A 258 7.95 40.23 21.20
N TYR A 259 7.76 38.91 21.28
CA TYR A 259 6.71 38.26 22.09
C TYR A 259 7.12 37.93 23.53
N ARG A 260 8.23 38.48 24.03
CA ARG A 260 8.81 38.11 25.34
C ARG A 260 7.91 38.33 26.56
N ASP A 261 6.90 39.17 26.41
CA ASP A 261 5.86 39.54 27.38
C ASP A 261 4.56 38.74 27.21
N MET A 262 4.52 37.83 26.23
CA MET A 262 3.42 36.88 26.00
C MET A 262 3.88 35.47 26.33
N ALA A 263 2.99 34.67 26.92
CA ALA A 263 3.22 33.24 27.12
C ALA A 263 2.93 32.46 25.83
N VAL A 264 3.78 32.67 24.81
CA VAL A 264 3.68 31.98 23.51
C VAL A 264 4.96 31.25 23.18
N ASP A 265 4.82 30.06 22.61
CA ASP A 265 5.92 29.36 21.95
C ASP A 265 6.05 29.84 20.50
N TYR A 266 7.28 29.92 20.00
CA TYR A 266 7.58 30.58 18.71
C TYR A 266 8.40 29.68 17.79
N TYR A 267 7.93 29.54 16.55
CA TYR A 267 8.60 28.82 15.48
C TYR A 267 8.77 29.70 14.23
N GLY A 268 10.02 30.06 13.92
CA GLY A 268 10.36 30.88 12.75
C GLY A 268 10.71 30.02 11.54
N VAL A 269 10.09 30.30 10.40
CA VAL A 269 10.42 29.71 9.10
C VAL A 269 11.00 30.81 8.20
N GLU A 270 12.26 30.65 7.83
CA GLU A 270 12.96 31.53 6.89
C GLU A 270 12.52 31.19 5.47
N ALA A 271 11.50 31.90 4.98
CA ALA A 271 10.93 31.67 3.67
C ALA A 271 10.71 32.96 2.88
N ASP A 272 11.26 32.98 1.67
CA ASP A 272 10.95 33.95 0.64
C ASP A 272 9.65 33.58 -0.09
N ASP A 273 8.88 34.56 -0.55
CA ASP A 273 7.61 34.36 -1.27
C ASP A 273 7.80 34.28 -2.80
N ALA A 274 8.95 33.77 -3.23
CA ALA A 274 9.29 33.65 -4.63
C ALA A 274 8.85 32.29 -5.22
N ILE A 275 8.48 32.29 -6.50
CA ILE A 275 8.07 31.07 -7.22
C ILE A 275 9.16 29.98 -7.29
N HIS A 276 10.42 30.36 -7.11
CA HIS A 276 11.57 29.44 -7.14
C HIS A 276 12.04 29.04 -5.74
N PHE A 277 11.44 29.59 -4.68
CA PHE A 277 11.80 29.24 -3.31
C PHE A 277 11.30 27.83 -2.97
N MET A 278 12.17 27.02 -2.37
CA MET A 278 11.85 25.67 -1.93
C MET A 278 11.31 25.69 -0.50
N LEU A 279 9.98 25.76 -0.36
CA LEU A 279 9.29 25.74 0.93
C LEU A 279 9.07 24.31 1.46
N SER A 280 9.12 23.30 0.59
CA SER A 280 8.86 21.90 0.92
C SER A 280 9.71 21.30 2.05
N PRO A 281 10.98 21.70 2.29
CA PRO A 281 11.74 21.24 3.45
C PRO A 281 11.08 21.61 4.79
N PHE A 282 10.27 22.68 4.81
CA PHE A 282 9.59 23.15 6.01
C PHE A 282 8.20 22.52 6.23
N PHE A 283 7.66 21.76 5.26
CA PHE A 283 6.32 21.19 5.36
C PHE A 283 6.18 20.25 6.56
N TYR A 284 7.02 19.22 6.67
CA TYR A 284 6.94 18.26 7.77
C TYR A 284 7.33 18.85 9.14
N PRO A 285 8.43 19.62 9.29
CA PRO A 285 8.75 20.27 10.56
C PRO A 285 7.64 21.18 11.06
N THR A 286 7.08 22.03 10.18
CA THR A 286 5.98 22.94 10.55
C THR A 286 4.71 22.17 10.88
N ALA A 287 4.34 21.17 10.08
CA ALA A 287 3.17 20.34 10.35
C ALA A 287 3.26 19.62 11.70
N ARG A 288 4.45 19.12 12.06
CA ARG A 288 4.69 18.51 13.37
C ARG A 288 4.57 19.49 14.52
N TYR A 289 5.09 20.71 14.34
CA TYR A 289 4.96 21.79 15.31
C TYR A 289 3.49 22.12 15.57
N ILE A 290 2.72 22.34 14.49
CA ILE A 290 1.28 22.61 14.56
C ILE A 290 0.57 21.46 15.28
N ARG A 291 0.80 20.20 14.88
CA ARG A 291 0.18 19.03 15.54
C ARG A 291 0.48 18.98 17.04
N ALA A 292 1.75 19.17 17.43
CA ALA A 292 2.15 19.10 18.84
C ALA A 292 1.45 20.18 19.67
N ALA A 293 1.40 21.40 19.16
CA ALA A 293 0.70 22.51 19.79
C ALA A 293 -0.80 22.22 19.96
N LEU A 294 -1.46 21.73 18.91
CA LEU A 294 -2.89 21.39 18.95
C LEU A 294 -3.19 20.24 19.92
N ALA A 295 -2.31 19.22 19.97
CA ALA A 295 -2.45 18.09 20.90
C ALA A 295 -2.36 18.50 22.38
N MET A 296 -1.69 19.61 22.68
CA MET A 296 -1.64 20.22 24.02
C MET A 296 -2.84 21.12 24.32
N GLY A 297 -3.85 21.17 23.45
CA GLY A 297 -4.96 22.12 23.54
C GLY A 297 -4.58 23.56 23.17
N GLY A 298 -3.40 23.77 22.58
CA GLY A 298 -2.92 25.06 22.17
C GLY A 298 -3.69 25.64 20.97
N ARG A 299 -3.67 26.97 20.87
CA ARG A 299 -4.13 27.72 19.69
C ARG A 299 -2.93 28.25 18.92
N VAL A 300 -2.88 27.93 17.62
CA VAL A 300 -1.73 28.16 16.75
C VAL A 300 -2.03 29.27 15.75
N PHE A 301 -1.17 30.28 15.70
CA PHE A 301 -1.23 31.37 14.74
C PHE A 301 -0.11 31.26 13.70
N VAL A 302 -0.46 31.01 12.44
CA VAL A 302 0.48 30.90 11.32
C VAL A 302 0.38 32.15 10.46
N HIS A 303 1.44 32.94 10.35
CA HIS A 303 1.40 34.18 9.59
C HIS A 303 2.56 34.32 8.62
N CYS A 304 2.36 35.16 7.61
CA CYS A 304 3.45 35.72 6.81
C CYS A 304 3.20 37.22 6.67
N LEU A 305 3.70 37.86 5.62
CA LEU A 305 3.46 39.29 5.41
C LEU A 305 1.96 39.58 5.18
N MET A 306 1.34 38.90 4.20
CA MET A 306 -0.07 39.08 3.83
C MET A 306 -0.99 37.99 4.39
N GLY A 307 -0.44 36.88 4.87
CA GLY A 307 -1.21 35.71 5.27
C GLY A 307 -1.92 34.99 4.11
N VAL A 308 -1.42 35.13 2.88
CA VAL A 308 -2.11 34.63 1.65
C VAL A 308 -1.35 33.47 1.00
N SER A 309 -0.02 33.55 0.93
CA SER A 309 0.83 32.59 0.21
C SER A 309 1.61 31.67 1.17
N ARG A 310 2.76 32.09 1.70
CA ARG A 310 3.64 31.26 2.56
C ARG A 310 2.93 30.55 3.72
N SER A 311 2.20 31.30 4.56
CA SER A 311 1.48 30.73 5.71
C SER A 311 0.36 29.79 5.28
N ALA A 312 -0.36 30.12 4.22
CA ALA A 312 -1.38 29.26 3.63
C ALA A 312 -0.77 27.94 3.13
N THR A 313 0.36 27.99 2.41
CA THR A 313 1.05 26.78 1.94
C THR A 313 1.42 25.85 3.09
N LEU A 314 1.96 26.39 4.20
CA LEU A 314 2.33 25.57 5.36
C LEU A 314 1.11 24.95 6.05
N VAL A 315 -0.01 25.69 6.14
CA VAL A 315 -1.26 25.15 6.70
C VAL A 315 -1.87 24.07 5.79
N LEU A 316 -1.89 24.29 4.47
CA LEU A 316 -2.34 23.27 3.52
C LEU A 316 -1.49 22.00 3.61
N ALA A 317 -0.17 22.13 3.69
CA ALA A 317 0.73 20.99 3.88
C ALA A 317 0.47 20.27 5.21
N PHE A 318 0.19 21.00 6.30
CA PHE A 318 -0.21 20.40 7.58
C PHE A 318 -1.48 19.55 7.45
N LEU A 319 -2.54 20.09 6.83
CA LEU A 319 -3.79 19.34 6.62
C LEU A 319 -3.57 18.09 5.77
N MET A 320 -2.69 18.15 4.77
CA MET A 320 -2.38 16.98 3.96
C MET A 320 -1.57 15.91 4.71
N ILE A 321 -0.58 16.34 5.51
CA ILE A 321 0.35 15.44 6.21
C ILE A 321 -0.28 14.83 7.47
N ILE A 322 -1.02 15.62 8.25
CA ILE A 322 -1.51 15.24 9.58
C ILE A 322 -2.97 14.82 9.53
N GLU A 323 -3.85 15.63 8.91
CA GLU A 323 -5.28 15.31 8.79
C GLU A 323 -5.56 14.33 7.65
N GLY A 324 -4.56 14.05 6.81
CA GLY A 324 -4.70 13.13 5.70
C GLY A 324 -5.66 13.63 4.63
N LEU A 325 -5.80 14.95 4.44
CA LEU A 325 -6.56 15.49 3.31
C LEU A 325 -5.75 15.39 2.00
N ARG A 326 -6.44 15.26 0.86
CA ARG A 326 -5.86 15.52 -0.47
C ARG A 326 -5.72 17.02 -0.69
N LEU A 327 -4.91 17.45 -1.66
CA LEU A 327 -4.65 18.88 -1.87
C LEU A 327 -5.93 19.69 -2.12
N GLN A 328 -6.82 19.18 -2.97
CA GLN A 328 -8.09 19.85 -3.27
C GLN A 328 -8.99 19.96 -2.04
N GLU A 329 -9.02 18.94 -1.19
CA GLU A 329 -9.77 18.92 0.07
C GLU A 329 -9.20 19.91 1.08
N ALA A 330 -7.88 19.96 1.22
CA ALA A 330 -7.20 20.93 2.08
C ALA A 330 -7.47 22.38 1.65
N VAL A 331 -7.45 22.66 0.34
CA VAL A 331 -7.81 23.98 -0.20
C VAL A 331 -9.27 24.30 0.09
N ALA A 332 -10.19 23.35 -0.13
CA ALA A 332 -11.61 23.52 0.11
C ALA A 332 -11.94 23.75 1.61
N ALA A 333 -11.14 23.19 2.52
CA ALA A 333 -11.29 23.41 3.95
C ALA A 333 -10.89 24.84 4.38
N VAL A 334 -9.80 25.38 3.83
CA VAL A 334 -9.24 26.68 4.26
C VAL A 334 -9.93 27.85 3.55
N ARG A 335 -10.19 27.73 2.25
CA ARG A 335 -10.64 28.83 1.38
C ARG A 335 -11.94 29.54 1.86
N PRO A 336 -12.97 28.85 2.40
CA PRO A 336 -14.17 29.52 2.90
C PRO A 336 -13.90 30.49 4.06
N HIS A 337 -12.85 30.24 4.83
CA HIS A 337 -12.50 30.98 6.03
C HIS A 337 -11.48 32.09 5.75
N ARG A 338 -10.67 31.94 4.70
CA ARG A 338 -9.65 32.90 4.29
C ARG A 338 -9.31 32.80 2.81
N ASP A 339 -9.33 33.94 2.11
CA ASP A 339 -8.71 34.15 0.80
C ASP A 339 -7.20 33.85 0.85
N ILE A 340 -6.88 32.65 0.38
CA ILE A 340 -5.52 32.14 0.24
C ILE A 340 -5.18 32.06 -1.24
N CYS A 341 -3.91 32.29 -1.57
CA CYS A 341 -3.43 32.18 -2.94
C CYS A 341 -1.91 31.92 -2.92
N PRO A 342 -1.47 30.69 -2.59
CA PRO A 342 -0.09 30.28 -2.79
C PRO A 342 0.40 30.58 -4.20
N ASN A 343 1.65 31.03 -4.32
CA ASN A 343 2.25 31.26 -5.63
C ASN A 343 2.39 29.93 -6.44
N PRO A 344 2.51 29.97 -7.78
CA PRO A 344 2.57 28.75 -8.60
C PRO A 344 3.68 27.76 -8.21
N GLY A 345 4.83 28.26 -7.74
CA GLY A 345 5.92 27.40 -7.25
C GLY A 345 5.55 26.60 -6.01
N PHE A 346 4.82 27.22 -5.08
CA PHE A 346 4.30 26.56 -3.89
C PHE A 346 3.15 25.59 -4.21
N LEU A 347 2.27 25.94 -5.15
CA LEU A 347 1.25 25.01 -5.64
C LEU A 347 1.88 23.76 -6.25
N GLN A 348 2.96 23.90 -7.03
CA GLN A 348 3.69 22.75 -7.57
C GLN A 348 4.33 21.89 -6.47
N GLN A 349 4.83 22.49 -5.40
CA GLN A 349 5.36 21.76 -4.25
C GLN A 349 4.26 21.02 -3.47
N LEU A 350 3.10 21.63 -3.29
CA LEU A 350 1.92 20.98 -2.69
C LEU A 350 1.40 19.83 -3.55
N ARG A 351 1.33 19.99 -4.88
CA ARG A 351 0.98 18.88 -5.80
C ARG A 351 1.95 17.72 -5.67
N SER A 352 3.24 18.03 -5.56
CA SER A 352 4.30 17.03 -5.39
C SER A 352 4.17 16.28 -4.05
N LEU A 353 3.79 17.00 -2.98
CA LEU A 353 3.43 16.41 -1.69
C LEU A 353 2.20 15.49 -1.82
N ASP A 354 1.13 15.94 -2.47
CA ASP A 354 -0.11 15.16 -2.63
C ASP A 354 0.15 13.84 -3.36
N MET A 355 0.92 13.90 -4.46
CA MET A 355 1.33 12.71 -5.20
C MET A 355 2.18 11.75 -4.34
N SER A 356 3.04 12.26 -3.48
CA SER A 356 3.83 11.43 -2.55
C SER A 356 2.92 10.74 -1.53
N LEU A 357 1.99 11.48 -0.93
CA LEU A 357 1.03 10.97 0.05
C LEU A 357 0.04 9.98 -0.57
N GLU A 358 -0.43 10.20 -1.80
CA GLU A 358 -1.28 9.25 -2.51
C GLU A 358 -0.56 7.92 -2.77
N ARG A 359 0.74 7.95 -3.12
CA ARG A 359 1.55 6.72 -3.24
C ARG A 359 1.66 6.00 -1.90
N GLU A 360 1.68 6.73 -0.79
CA GLU A 360 1.67 6.15 0.55
C GLU A 360 0.31 5.53 0.88
N ARG A 361 -0.80 6.25 0.65
CA ARG A 361 -2.17 5.75 0.83
C ARG A 361 -2.41 4.47 0.04
N ARG A 362 -2.01 4.43 -1.23
CA ARG A 362 -2.15 3.24 -2.08
C ARG A 362 -1.33 2.07 -1.56
N ARG A 363 -0.11 2.31 -1.10
CA ARG A 363 0.71 1.24 -0.50
C ARG A 363 0.06 0.68 0.76
N ARG A 364 -0.47 1.55 1.63
CA ARG A 364 -1.24 1.13 2.81
C ARG A 364 -2.49 0.35 2.42
N GLN A 365 -3.30 0.86 1.50
CA GLN A 365 -4.52 0.20 1.05
C GLN A 365 -4.23 -1.14 0.37
N GLN A 366 -3.20 -1.21 -0.46
CA GLN A 366 -2.78 -2.45 -1.10
C GLN A 366 -2.32 -3.48 -0.05
N ALA A 367 -1.56 -3.05 0.97
CA ALA A 367 -1.18 -3.91 2.08
C ALA A 367 -2.42 -4.44 2.81
N LYS A 368 -3.38 -3.56 3.13
CA LYS A 368 -4.65 -3.91 3.77
C LYS A 368 -5.48 -4.90 2.93
N THR A 369 -5.67 -4.65 1.64
CA THR A 369 -6.42 -5.55 0.76
C THR A 369 -5.77 -6.93 0.64
N LEU A 370 -4.44 -7.00 0.55
CA LEU A 370 -3.71 -8.26 0.51
C LEU A 370 -3.70 -8.98 1.87
N GLY A 371 -3.71 -8.23 2.97
CA GLY A 371 -3.87 -8.78 4.33
C GLY A 371 -5.27 -9.34 4.60
N HIS A 372 -6.31 -8.65 4.16
CA HIS A 372 -7.71 -9.04 4.38
C HIS A 372 -8.13 -10.30 3.59
N LEU A 373 -7.40 -10.64 2.51
CA LEU A 373 -7.55 -11.94 1.83
C LEU A 373 -6.99 -13.12 2.64
N ALA A 374 -6.28 -12.84 3.74
CA ALA A 374 -5.73 -13.84 4.67
C ALA A 374 -6.50 -13.90 6.01
N GLU A 375 -7.58 -13.11 6.19
CA GLU A 375 -8.34 -13.06 7.44
C GLU A 375 -9.61 -13.92 7.38
N GLU A 376 -9.52 -15.14 7.91
CA GLU A 376 -10.57 -15.71 8.77
C GLU A 376 -10.02 -15.68 10.22
N GLU A 377 -10.45 -14.67 10.97
CA GLU A 377 -10.40 -14.38 12.42
C GLU A 377 -9.21 -14.74 13.36
N ASP A 378 -8.15 -15.46 12.98
CA ASP A 378 -7.01 -15.72 13.87
C ASP A 378 -5.70 -15.07 13.41
N THR A 379 -4.90 -14.54 14.36
CA THR A 379 -3.51 -14.17 14.09
C THR A 379 -2.78 -15.41 13.52
N PRO A 380 -2.23 -15.35 12.29
CA PRO A 380 -1.81 -16.55 11.58
C PRO A 380 -0.77 -17.35 12.37
N SER A 381 -0.81 -18.68 12.23
CA SER A 381 0.18 -19.55 12.85
C SER A 381 1.57 -19.29 12.27
N LEU A 382 2.63 -19.71 12.97
CA LEU A 382 3.98 -19.65 12.44
C LEU A 382 4.12 -20.40 11.10
N THR A 383 3.32 -21.45 10.90
CA THR A 383 3.28 -22.21 9.65
C THR A 383 2.72 -21.36 8.51
N ASP A 384 1.65 -20.60 8.77
CA ASP A 384 1.01 -19.73 7.78
C ASP A 384 1.92 -18.55 7.43
N LEU A 385 2.53 -17.91 8.43
CA LEU A 385 3.50 -16.83 8.22
C LEU A 385 4.70 -17.31 7.38
N ARG A 386 5.19 -18.53 7.64
CA ARG A 386 6.22 -19.16 6.82
C ARG A 386 5.72 -19.44 5.41
N GLN A 387 4.51 -19.95 5.24
CA GLN A 387 3.96 -20.17 3.90
C GLN A 387 3.86 -18.86 3.10
N ILE A 388 3.43 -17.78 3.75
CA ILE A 388 3.42 -16.44 3.15
C ILE A 388 4.85 -16.08 2.73
N LEU A 389 5.82 -16.06 3.64
CA LEU A 389 7.21 -15.62 3.38
C LEU A 389 8.00 -16.49 2.38
N TRP A 390 7.60 -17.75 2.15
CA TRP A 390 8.29 -18.67 1.25
C TRP A 390 7.64 -18.80 -0.14
N THR A 391 6.41 -18.32 -0.33
CA THR A 391 5.74 -18.38 -1.64
C THR A 391 6.18 -17.25 -2.57
N ASN A 392 6.43 -17.52 -3.86
CA ASN A 392 6.77 -16.50 -4.88
C ASN A 392 8.02 -15.64 -4.57
N ARG A 393 9.07 -16.22 -3.99
CA ARG A 393 10.32 -15.46 -3.75
C ARG A 393 10.96 -15.00 -5.06
N LYS A 394 11.33 -13.73 -5.09
CA LYS A 394 12.10 -13.03 -6.11
C LYS A 394 13.57 -12.94 -5.67
N PRO A 395 14.51 -12.81 -6.63
CA PRO A 395 15.89 -12.48 -6.31
C PRO A 395 15.96 -11.18 -5.52
N VAL A 396 16.74 -11.19 -4.43
CA VAL A 396 16.90 -10.04 -3.53
C VAL A 396 18.09 -9.21 -4.03
N ALA A 397 17.83 -7.98 -4.48
CA ALA A 397 18.89 -7.05 -4.84
C ALA A 397 19.70 -6.64 -3.59
N PRO A 398 20.91 -6.07 -3.71
CA PRO A 398 21.71 -5.67 -2.54
C PRO A 398 21.00 -4.65 -1.63
N VAL A 399 20.15 -3.81 -2.22
CA VAL A 399 19.27 -2.87 -1.49
C VAL A 399 17.97 -2.66 -2.26
N ASN A 400 16.86 -2.54 -1.53
CA ASN A 400 15.57 -2.13 -2.08
C ASN A 400 14.91 -1.13 -1.16
N GLN A 401 14.21 -0.16 -1.74
CA GLN A 401 13.25 0.63 -1.01
C GLN A 401 12.00 -0.22 -0.73
N VAL A 402 11.71 -0.47 0.54
CA VAL A 402 10.59 -1.34 0.95
C VAL A 402 9.39 -0.56 1.47
N TRP A 403 9.61 0.69 1.87
CA TRP A 403 8.58 1.64 2.29
C TRP A 403 9.05 3.06 1.91
N PRO A 404 8.19 4.10 1.79
CA PRO A 404 8.64 5.47 1.53
C PRO A 404 9.86 5.86 2.38
N ASN A 405 10.93 6.29 1.70
CA ASN A 405 12.24 6.63 2.28
C ASN A 405 12.90 5.57 3.20
N LEU A 406 12.42 4.34 3.22
CA LEU A 406 12.93 3.24 4.05
C LEU A 406 13.44 2.11 3.17
N PHE A 407 14.70 1.76 3.37
CA PHE A 407 15.44 0.81 2.57
C PHE A 407 15.86 -0.38 3.42
N ILE A 408 15.81 -1.58 2.84
CA ILE A 408 16.47 -2.75 3.40
C ILE A 408 17.60 -3.16 2.46
N GLY A 409 18.78 -3.43 3.02
CA GLY A 409 19.90 -3.98 2.25
C GLY A 409 20.81 -4.90 3.05
N ASP A 410 21.81 -5.39 2.34
CA ASP A 410 22.84 -6.29 2.87
C ASP A 410 24.09 -5.53 3.34
N GLU A 411 25.07 -6.30 3.81
CA GLU A 411 26.32 -5.77 4.33
C GLU A 411 27.19 -5.09 3.25
N SER A 412 27.08 -5.51 1.99
CA SER A 412 27.86 -4.92 0.90
C SER A 412 27.49 -3.45 0.71
N VAL A 413 26.19 -3.15 0.74
CA VAL A 413 25.68 -1.77 0.64
C VAL A 413 26.00 -0.98 1.90
N ALA A 414 25.97 -1.61 3.07
CA ALA A 414 26.34 -0.96 4.33
C ALA A 414 27.80 -0.48 4.35
N ARG A 415 28.70 -1.18 3.63
CA ARG A 415 30.11 -0.80 3.51
C ARG A 415 30.39 0.17 2.37
N ASP A 416 29.47 0.29 1.41
CA ASP A 416 29.61 1.17 0.26
C ASP A 416 29.01 2.56 0.54
N LYS A 417 29.87 3.45 1.07
CA LYS A 417 29.49 4.85 1.37
C LYS A 417 29.08 5.63 0.12
N THR A 418 29.62 5.29 -1.04
CA THR A 418 29.26 5.95 -2.31
C THR A 418 27.81 5.63 -2.66
N THR A 419 27.44 4.35 -2.55
CA THR A 419 26.05 3.92 -2.75
C THR A 419 25.12 4.57 -1.73
N LEU A 420 25.46 4.59 -0.44
CA LEU A 420 24.65 5.23 0.60
C LEU A 420 24.44 6.74 0.34
N SER A 421 25.49 7.46 -0.06
CA SER A 421 25.40 8.87 -0.44
C SER A 421 24.54 9.09 -1.67
N SER A 422 24.69 8.27 -2.72
CA SER A 422 23.88 8.38 -3.94
C SER A 422 22.39 8.11 -3.69
N LEU A 423 22.08 7.22 -2.75
CA LEU A 423 20.71 6.97 -2.29
C LEU A 423 20.19 8.13 -1.42
N GLY A 424 21.08 9.00 -0.94
CA GLY A 424 20.76 10.11 -0.03
C GLY A 424 20.37 9.62 1.36
N VAL A 425 20.98 8.53 1.82
CA VAL A 425 20.74 7.97 3.16
C VAL A 425 21.18 8.98 4.21
N THR A 426 20.33 9.19 5.20
CA THR A 426 20.55 10.13 6.33
C THR A 426 20.58 9.42 7.68
N HIS A 427 20.05 8.20 7.75
CA HIS A 427 19.97 7.42 8.98
C HIS A 427 20.28 5.96 8.66
N ILE A 428 21.09 5.31 9.49
CA ILE A 428 21.49 3.92 9.31
C ILE A 428 21.11 3.12 10.55
N LEU A 429 20.29 2.08 10.37
CA LEU A 429 20.01 1.09 11.39
C LEU A 429 20.75 -0.22 11.05
N ASN A 430 21.76 -0.55 11.83
CA ASN A 430 22.49 -1.80 11.69
C ASN A 430 21.90 -2.85 12.62
N ALA A 431 21.11 -3.76 12.08
CA ALA A 431 20.44 -4.83 12.81
C ALA A 431 21.36 -6.02 13.16
N ALA A 432 22.66 -5.90 12.91
CA ALA A 432 23.69 -6.90 13.18
C ALA A 432 24.99 -6.22 13.65
N ALA A 433 24.86 -5.17 14.46
CA ALA A 433 25.99 -4.39 14.94
C ALA A 433 26.91 -5.24 15.83
N GLY A 434 28.16 -4.80 15.94
CA GLY A 434 29.14 -5.37 16.86
C GLY A 434 30.44 -5.80 16.18
N ARG A 435 31.50 -5.84 16.99
CA ARG A 435 32.87 -6.13 16.53
C ARG A 435 33.04 -7.48 15.85
N HIS A 436 32.26 -8.48 16.27
CA HIS A 436 32.27 -9.84 15.74
C HIS A 436 31.14 -10.10 14.72
N ARG A 437 30.46 -9.03 14.27
CA ARG A 437 29.39 -9.06 13.27
C ARG A 437 29.66 -8.00 12.21
N ILE A 438 28.76 -7.04 12.02
CA ILE A 438 28.93 -5.96 11.04
C ILE A 438 29.45 -4.73 11.76
N ASN A 439 30.76 -4.53 11.69
CA ASN A 439 31.43 -3.40 12.34
C ASN A 439 31.40 -2.14 11.47
N THR A 440 30.21 -1.59 11.26
CA THR A 440 29.99 -0.29 10.62
C THR A 440 29.39 0.71 11.61
N GLY A 441 30.02 0.89 12.77
CA GLY A 441 29.55 1.84 13.80
C GLY A 441 29.58 3.31 13.35
N GLN A 442 29.13 4.24 14.19
CA GLN A 442 29.14 5.69 13.88
C GLN A 442 30.51 6.18 13.37
N GLN A 443 31.62 5.69 13.92
CA GLN A 443 32.97 6.05 13.49
C GLN A 443 33.29 5.62 12.05
N PHE A 444 32.71 4.53 11.57
CA PHE A 444 32.87 4.09 10.18
C PHE A 444 32.23 5.09 9.22
N TYR A 445 31.14 5.73 9.60
CA TYR A 445 30.40 6.69 8.79
C TYR A 445 30.72 8.16 9.10
N VAL A 446 31.85 8.47 9.73
CA VAL A 446 32.22 9.85 10.14
C VAL A 446 32.29 10.86 8.98
N ASP A 447 32.54 10.36 7.78
CA ASP A 447 32.59 11.08 6.50
C ASP A 447 31.21 11.20 5.81
N LEU A 448 30.16 10.61 6.40
CA LEU A 448 28.78 10.77 5.97
C LEU A 448 27.99 11.53 7.05
N GLU A 449 27.12 12.46 6.62
CA GLU A 449 26.16 13.12 7.51
C GLU A 449 24.98 12.18 7.84
N VAL A 450 25.26 11.12 8.59
CA VAL A 450 24.27 10.10 8.97
C VAL A 450 24.18 9.89 10.47
N GLU A 451 22.94 9.75 10.97
CA GLU A 451 22.67 9.25 12.32
C GLU A 451 22.73 7.72 12.32
N TYR A 452 23.47 7.11 13.25
CA TYR A 452 23.62 5.66 13.35
C TYR A 452 22.91 5.08 14.58
N TYR A 453 22.20 3.96 14.37
CA TYR A 453 21.67 3.14 15.45
C TYR A 453 22.05 1.67 15.26
N GLY A 454 22.80 1.12 16.21
CA GLY A 454 23.29 -0.25 16.18
C GLY A 454 22.48 -1.17 17.11
N VAL A 455 22.04 -2.31 16.58
CA VAL A 455 21.43 -3.41 17.34
C VAL A 455 22.33 -4.64 17.22
N GLU A 456 22.88 -5.09 18.34
CA GLU A 456 23.75 -6.27 18.40
C GLU A 456 22.93 -7.57 18.42
N ALA A 457 22.23 -7.87 17.31
CA ALA A 457 21.39 -9.06 17.22
C ALA A 457 22.09 -10.25 16.55
N ALA A 458 21.96 -11.41 17.20
CA ALA A 458 22.30 -12.71 16.64
C ALA A 458 21.18 -13.24 15.74
N ASP A 459 21.51 -13.93 14.64
CA ASP A 459 20.51 -14.44 13.69
C ASP A 459 20.18 -15.92 13.94
N HIS A 460 19.64 -16.21 15.11
CA HIS A 460 19.15 -17.55 15.43
C HIS A 460 17.80 -17.47 16.18
N PRO A 461 16.97 -18.53 16.13
CA PRO A 461 15.63 -18.52 16.72
C PRO A 461 15.57 -18.27 18.23
N GLU A 462 16.65 -18.51 18.98
CA GLU A 462 16.68 -18.32 20.43
C GLU A 462 17.02 -16.87 20.83
N PHE A 463 17.51 -16.05 19.91
CA PHE A 463 17.83 -14.65 20.22
C PHE A 463 16.54 -13.84 20.41
N ASN A 464 16.38 -13.22 21.57
CA ASN A 464 15.20 -12.39 21.85
C ASN A 464 15.34 -11.00 21.21
N LEU A 465 14.76 -10.81 20.03
CA LEU A 465 14.78 -9.53 19.31
C LEU A 465 13.77 -8.49 19.84
N GLN A 466 12.79 -8.92 20.66
CA GLN A 466 11.67 -8.10 21.13
C GLN A 466 12.07 -6.78 21.82
N PRO A 467 13.11 -6.72 22.67
CA PRO A 467 13.52 -5.47 23.33
C PRO A 467 13.91 -4.36 22.36
N PHE A 468 14.30 -4.72 21.13
CA PHE A 468 14.76 -3.77 20.11
C PHE A 468 13.64 -3.27 19.21
N PHE A 469 12.44 -3.85 19.25
CA PHE A 469 11.34 -3.46 18.36
C PHE A 469 10.93 -2.00 18.52
N ARG A 470 10.61 -1.55 19.75
CA ARG A 470 10.20 -0.16 19.99
C ARG A 470 11.33 0.85 19.74
N PRO A 471 12.56 0.65 20.26
CA PRO A 471 13.67 1.56 19.97
C PRO A 471 13.99 1.67 18.47
N ALA A 472 14.05 0.54 17.75
CA ALA A 472 14.28 0.54 16.30
C ALA A 472 13.13 1.24 15.54
N ALA A 473 11.88 0.95 15.92
CA ALA A 473 10.71 1.59 15.31
C ALA A 473 10.72 3.11 15.54
N GLN A 474 11.06 3.57 16.74
CA GLN A 474 11.16 4.99 17.06
C GLN A 474 12.29 5.67 16.29
N PHE A 475 13.44 5.03 16.12
CA PHE A 475 14.53 5.54 15.29
C PHE A 475 14.10 5.71 13.84
N ILE A 476 13.49 4.67 13.25
CA ILE A 476 12.98 4.71 11.88
C ILE A 476 11.89 5.79 11.74
N ASP A 477 10.89 5.79 12.61
CA ASP A 477 9.76 6.73 12.58
C ASP A 477 10.21 8.18 12.74
N SER A 478 11.12 8.45 13.68
CA SER A 478 11.64 9.81 13.91
C SER A 478 12.39 10.34 12.72
N ALA A 479 13.19 9.50 12.07
CA ALA A 479 13.93 9.83 10.86
C ALA A 479 12.98 10.12 9.68
N LEU A 480 12.02 9.23 9.43
CA LEU A 480 11.04 9.40 8.35
C LEU A 480 10.15 10.63 8.55
N LYS A 481 9.73 10.92 9.79
CA LYS A 481 9.00 12.14 10.16
C LYS A 481 9.81 13.43 9.97
N LYS A 482 11.13 13.35 9.81
CA LYS A 482 12.01 14.47 9.44
C LYS A 482 12.35 14.46 7.93
N ASN A 483 11.62 13.69 7.13
CA ASN A 483 11.89 13.43 5.71
C ASN A 483 13.28 12.83 5.45
N GLY A 484 13.87 12.18 6.46
CA GLY A 484 15.11 11.44 6.31
C GLY A 484 14.89 10.16 5.49
N LYS A 485 15.97 9.68 4.87
CA LYS A 485 16.04 8.35 4.28
C LYS A 485 16.77 7.40 5.22
N VAL A 486 16.13 6.29 5.54
CA VAL A 486 16.60 5.30 6.52
C VAL A 486 17.04 4.04 5.81
N PHE A 487 18.28 3.62 6.03
CA PHE A 487 18.80 2.35 5.56
C PHE A 487 18.91 1.35 6.71
N VAL A 488 18.12 0.28 6.65
CA VAL A 488 18.10 -0.79 7.65
C VAL A 488 18.78 -2.02 7.08
N HIS A 489 19.85 -2.50 7.69
CA HIS A 489 20.61 -3.62 7.13
C HIS A 489 20.96 -4.69 8.17
N CYS A 490 21.27 -5.87 7.66
CA CYS A 490 21.96 -6.92 8.41
C CYS A 490 22.94 -7.60 7.46
N ALA A 491 23.32 -8.86 7.68
CA ALA A 491 24.30 -9.53 6.81
C ALA A 491 23.77 -9.68 5.38
N MET A 492 22.55 -10.20 5.24
CA MET A 492 21.90 -10.46 3.94
C MET A 492 20.74 -9.50 3.63
N GLY A 493 20.35 -8.67 4.60
CA GLY A 493 19.14 -7.84 4.45
C GLY A 493 17.85 -8.65 4.38
N VAL A 494 17.77 -9.81 5.06
CA VAL A 494 16.64 -10.76 4.96
C VAL A 494 15.94 -10.99 6.29
N SER A 495 16.68 -11.35 7.36
CA SER A 495 16.09 -11.80 8.63
C SER A 495 15.99 -10.67 9.66
N ARG A 496 17.09 -10.30 10.33
CA ARG A 496 17.12 -9.26 11.40
C ARG A 496 16.60 -7.90 10.93
N SER A 497 17.10 -7.40 9.82
CA SER A 497 16.65 -6.11 9.25
C SER A 497 15.19 -6.15 8.81
N GLY A 498 14.75 -7.28 8.23
CA GLY A 498 13.36 -7.53 7.89
C GLY A 498 12.48 -7.47 9.14
N ALA A 499 12.86 -8.17 10.20
CA ALA A 499 12.10 -8.20 11.45
C ALA A 499 11.94 -6.82 12.10
N LEU A 500 13.01 -6.02 12.15
CA LEU A 500 12.92 -4.67 12.72
C LEU A 500 12.08 -3.72 11.86
N VAL A 501 12.13 -3.84 10.53
CA VAL A 501 11.25 -3.06 9.64
C VAL A 501 9.79 -3.49 9.78
N LEU A 502 9.51 -4.79 9.91
CA LEU A 502 8.15 -5.27 10.18
C LEU A 502 7.62 -4.72 11.50
N ALA A 503 8.41 -4.77 12.57
CA ALA A 503 8.04 -4.20 13.85
C ALA A 503 7.73 -2.69 13.76
N TYR A 504 8.53 -1.92 12.99
CA TYR A 504 8.24 -0.52 12.71
C TYR A 504 6.88 -0.33 12.02
N LEU A 505 6.59 -1.10 10.97
CA LEU A 505 5.33 -0.99 10.26
C LEU A 505 4.13 -1.32 11.16
N MET A 506 4.26 -2.32 12.04
CA MET A 506 3.20 -2.66 12.98
C MET A 506 3.02 -1.58 14.06
N ILE A 507 4.10 -1.09 14.66
CA ILE A 507 4.04 -0.15 15.80
C ILE A 507 3.67 1.26 15.36
N CYS A 508 4.21 1.73 14.23
CA CYS A 508 4.13 3.13 13.82
C CYS A 508 3.23 3.38 12.61
N GLN A 509 2.89 2.34 11.84
CA GLN A 509 2.01 2.44 10.66
C GLN A 509 0.69 1.67 10.83
N ASP A 510 0.45 1.10 12.02
CA ASP A 510 -0.79 0.40 12.38
C ASP A 510 -1.16 -0.71 11.38
N LEU A 511 -0.15 -1.47 10.96
CA LEU A 511 -0.33 -2.63 10.10
C LEU A 511 -0.37 -3.92 10.93
N THR A 512 -1.21 -4.88 10.52
CA THR A 512 -1.11 -6.26 10.99
C THR A 512 0.23 -6.87 10.57
N LEU A 513 0.63 -7.99 11.19
CA LEU A 513 1.87 -8.67 10.81
C LEU A 513 1.84 -9.13 9.34
N VAL A 514 0.69 -9.62 8.87
CA VAL A 514 0.51 -10.04 7.48
C VAL A 514 0.59 -8.85 6.52
N GLU A 515 -0.05 -7.73 6.86
CA GLU A 515 0.01 -6.50 6.07
C GLU A 515 1.44 -5.97 5.99
N ALA A 516 2.17 -5.96 7.11
CA ALA A 516 3.56 -5.53 7.16
C ALA A 516 4.47 -6.43 6.30
N ILE A 517 4.30 -7.75 6.39
CA ILE A 517 5.01 -8.73 5.55
C ILE A 517 4.70 -8.44 4.08
N THR A 518 3.43 -8.26 3.74
CA THR A 518 3.00 -8.03 2.37
C THR A 518 3.59 -6.73 1.83
N ALA A 519 3.51 -5.64 2.60
CA ALA A 519 4.05 -4.33 2.24
C ALA A 519 5.54 -4.37 1.86
N VAL A 520 6.37 -5.04 2.67
CA VAL A 520 7.80 -5.20 2.39
C VAL A 520 8.01 -6.07 1.14
N ARG A 521 7.28 -7.18 1.04
CA ARG A 521 7.41 -8.17 -0.04
C ARG A 521 6.93 -7.71 -1.41
N LEU A 522 6.18 -6.62 -1.49
CA LEU A 522 5.92 -5.95 -2.77
C LEU A 522 7.23 -5.58 -3.49
N ASN A 523 8.25 -5.19 -2.73
CA ASN A 523 9.50 -4.64 -3.26
C ASN A 523 10.75 -5.45 -2.89
N ARG A 524 10.71 -6.28 -1.84
CA ARG A 524 11.83 -7.11 -1.40
C ARG A 524 11.38 -8.33 -0.61
N ASP A 525 11.88 -9.51 -0.96
CA ASP A 525 11.69 -10.67 -0.11
C ASP A 525 12.51 -10.59 1.18
N ILE A 526 11.83 -10.90 2.27
CA ILE A 526 12.41 -11.02 3.61
C ILE A 526 12.06 -12.40 4.17
N GLY A 527 12.77 -12.79 5.22
CA GLY A 527 12.55 -14.06 5.88
C GLY A 527 13.13 -14.04 7.28
N PRO A 528 12.49 -13.35 8.24
CA PRO A 528 12.83 -13.49 9.64
C PRO A 528 12.81 -14.96 10.05
N ASN A 529 13.77 -15.38 10.89
CA ASN A 529 13.76 -16.73 11.43
C ASN A 529 12.51 -16.97 12.33
N SER A 530 12.23 -18.23 12.69
CA SER A 530 11.02 -18.55 13.45
C SER A 530 10.93 -17.90 14.82
N GLY A 531 12.05 -17.69 15.51
CA GLY A 531 12.05 -16.97 16.78
C GLY A 531 11.58 -15.54 16.60
N PHE A 532 12.08 -14.86 15.57
CA PHE A 532 11.69 -13.48 15.27
C PHE A 532 10.24 -13.37 14.81
N LEU A 533 9.77 -14.31 13.99
CA LEU A 533 8.36 -14.35 13.58
C LEU A 533 7.44 -14.56 14.79
N GLU A 534 7.82 -15.41 15.74
CA GLU A 534 7.05 -15.60 16.97
C GLU A 534 7.04 -14.33 17.82
N LYS A 535 8.16 -13.61 17.91
CA LYS A 535 8.20 -12.30 18.58
C LYS A 535 7.35 -11.23 17.90
N LEU A 536 7.31 -11.21 16.57
CA LEU A 536 6.42 -10.31 15.82
C LEU A 536 4.94 -10.70 15.99
N ARG A 537 4.63 -12.00 16.05
CA ARG A 537 3.28 -12.49 16.35
C ARG A 537 2.83 -12.07 17.75
N GLN A 538 3.70 -12.19 18.74
CA GLN A 538 3.47 -11.71 20.11
C GLN A 538 3.29 -10.18 20.15
N LEU A 539 4.05 -9.43 19.34
CA LEU A 539 3.87 -7.99 19.20
C LEU A 539 2.47 -7.65 18.67
N GLU A 540 1.99 -8.31 17.63
CA GLU A 540 0.63 -8.09 17.10
C GLU A 540 -0.45 -8.30 18.16
N LEU A 541 -0.38 -9.43 18.88
CA LEU A 541 -1.32 -9.74 19.95
C LEU A 541 -1.33 -8.65 21.03
N SER A 542 -0.14 -8.13 21.40
CA SER A 542 -0.02 -7.05 22.37
C SER A 542 -0.61 -5.72 21.88
N LEU A 543 -0.43 -5.38 20.59
CA LEU A 543 -0.98 -4.17 19.99
C LEU A 543 -2.51 -4.24 19.87
N ARG A 544 -3.05 -5.40 19.47
CA ARG A 544 -4.51 -5.64 19.43
C ARG A 544 -5.15 -5.51 20.81
N ALA A 545 -4.51 -6.05 21.85
CA ALA A 545 -5.00 -5.92 23.23
C ALA A 545 -5.00 -4.46 23.71
N GLN A 546 -3.96 -3.68 23.38
CA GLN A 546 -3.88 -2.25 23.70
C GLN A 546 -4.97 -1.44 23.01
N CYS A 547 -5.26 -1.72 21.72
CA CYS A 547 -6.34 -1.03 21.00
C CYS A 547 -7.73 -1.32 21.59
N ARG A 548 -8.00 -2.56 22.03
CA ARG A 548 -9.29 -2.93 22.66
C ARG A 548 -9.52 -2.21 23.99
N GLN A 549 -8.48 -2.05 24.81
CA GLN A 549 -8.57 -1.33 26.08
C GLN A 549 -8.86 0.17 25.87
N ILE A 550 -8.29 0.79 24.83
CA ILE A 550 -8.56 2.19 24.49
C ILE A 550 -10.02 2.39 24.04
N THR A 551 -10.58 1.45 23.28
CA THR A 551 -11.99 1.55 22.82
C THR A 551 -13.04 1.33 23.91
N GLU A 552 -12.70 0.64 25.00
CA GLU A 552 -13.62 0.38 26.13
C GLU A 552 -13.63 1.55 27.15
N GLU A 553 -12.56 2.34 27.25
CA GLU A 553 -12.51 3.52 28.13
C GLU A 553 -13.28 4.74 27.57
N ASP A 554 -13.49 4.82 26.25
CA ASP A 554 -14.20 5.93 25.59
C ASP A 554 -15.74 5.78 25.57
N HIS A 555 -16.29 4.64 26.04
CA HIS A 555 -17.73 4.42 26.17
C HIS A 555 -18.08 3.73 27.50
N PRO A 556 -18.25 4.49 28.61
CA PRO A 556 -18.84 3.91 29.81
C PRO A 556 -20.31 3.57 29.52
N ASP A 557 -20.64 2.30 29.69
CA ASP A 557 -21.98 1.74 29.51
C ASP A 557 -23.01 2.56 30.30
N PRO A 558 -24.09 3.07 29.66
CA PRO A 558 -25.11 3.81 30.39
C PRO A 558 -25.93 2.82 31.21
N SER A 559 -25.65 2.78 32.52
CA SER A 559 -26.45 2.06 33.52
C SER A 559 -27.62 2.89 34.03
#